data_AF-A0A660VY36-F1
#
_entry.id   AF-A0A660VY36-F1
#
_cell.length_a   1.000
_cell.length_b   1.000
_cell.length_c   1.000
_cell.angle_alpha   90.00
_cell.angle_beta   90.00
_cell.angle_gamma   90.00
#
_symmetry.space_group_name_H-M   'P 1'
#
loop_
_entity.id
_entity.type
_entity.pdbx_description
1 polymer ?
#
loop_
_entity_poly.entity_id
_entity_poly.type
_entity_poly.pdbx_seq_one_letter_code
_entity_poly.pdbx_strand_id
1 'polypeptide(L)'
;MSALYRARRSEKGFTLVELLIVVIILGILAAVVIPQFNSAANESKESALASNLATMRQAVEMYKVQHDDAFPNATDVVAQLIAGTDKDGTPGTVYGPYLRNGIPKNPISGNETIADGTGAMGTAPTDATGGWKFDAVTGEFRANVSGAGPSGTDFYEL
;
A
#
# COMPACT_ATOMS: atom_id res chain seq x y z
N MET A 1 -75.07 26.38 -5.50
CA MET A 1 -74.49 25.38 -4.57
C MET A 1 -73.39 24.69 -5.33
N SER A 2 -72.11 24.74 -4.99
CA SER A 2 -71.49 24.56 -3.67
C SER A 2 -70.04 25.06 -3.75
N ALA A 3 -69.62 25.95 -2.85
CA ALA A 3 -68.22 26.32 -2.71
C ALA A 3 -67.50 25.20 -1.95
N LEU A 4 -66.59 24.49 -2.63
CA LEU A 4 -65.73 23.48 -2.02
C LEU A 4 -64.71 24.18 -1.12
N TYR A 5 -64.90 24.07 0.20
CA TYR A 5 -63.92 24.52 1.18
C TYR A 5 -62.71 23.59 1.13
N ARG A 6 -61.65 24.03 0.45
CA ARG A 6 -60.39 23.29 0.34
C ARG A 6 -59.62 23.45 1.66
N ALA A 7 -59.62 22.40 2.49
CA ALA A 7 -58.83 22.37 3.72
C ALA A 7 -57.34 22.51 3.38
N ARG A 8 -56.72 23.61 3.82
CA ARG A 8 -55.28 23.85 3.66
C ARG A 8 -54.54 22.88 4.59
N ARG A 9 -53.83 21.91 4.01
CA ARG A 9 -52.90 21.07 4.79
C ARG A 9 -51.89 21.99 5.47
N SER A 10 -51.84 21.95 6.80
CA SER A 10 -50.76 22.55 7.58
C SER A 10 -49.49 21.78 7.25
N GLU A 11 -48.61 22.38 6.47
CA GLU A 11 -47.24 21.89 6.35
C GLU A 11 -46.51 22.28 7.64
N LYS A 12 -46.13 21.28 8.43
CA LYS A 12 -45.32 21.49 9.64
C LYS A 12 -43.88 21.73 9.17
N GLY A 13 -43.36 22.94 9.39
CA GLY A 13 -41.95 23.23 9.20
C GLY A 13 -41.09 22.55 10.27
N PHE A 14 -39.85 22.19 9.92
CA PHE A 14 -38.86 21.69 10.87
C PHE A 14 -38.61 22.71 11.98
N THR A 15 -38.49 22.24 13.22
CA THR A 15 -38.08 23.10 14.33
C THR A 15 -36.56 23.31 14.31
N LEU A 16 -36.10 24.49 14.74
CA LEU A 16 -34.65 24.74 14.91
C LEU A 16 -34.02 23.75 15.90
N VAL A 17 -34.79 23.32 16.90
CA VAL A 17 -34.35 22.37 17.93
C VAL A 17 -34.14 20.97 17.35
N GLU A 18 -35.00 20.52 16.42
CA GLU A 18 -34.78 19.24 15.71
C GLU A 18 -33.46 19.25 14.94
N LEU A 19 -33.20 20.29 14.17
CA LEU A 19 -31.93 20.38 13.43
C LEU A 19 -30.73 20.50 14.37
N LEU A 20 -30.87 21.22 15.49
CA LEU A 20 -29.82 21.36 16.50
C LEU A 20 -29.43 19.99 17.10
N ILE A 21 -30.41 19.20 17.52
CA ILE A 21 -30.16 17.89 18.12
C ILE A 21 -29.52 16.94 17.10
N VAL A 22 -29.95 16.99 15.83
CA VAL A 22 -29.38 16.16 14.75
C VAL A 22 -27.90 16.48 14.53
N VAL A 23 -27.53 17.76 14.41
CA VAL A 23 -26.12 18.11 14.19
C VAL A 23 -25.24 17.80 15.41
N ILE A 24 -25.79 17.87 16.63
CA ILE A 24 -25.10 17.46 17.85
C ILE A 24 -24.80 15.96 17.82
N ILE A 25 -25.80 15.12 17.51
CA ILE A 25 -25.62 13.67 17.43
C ILE A 25 -24.61 13.32 16.32
N LEU A 26 -24.74 13.93 15.13
CA LEU A 26 -23.80 13.73 14.03
C LEU A 26 -22.36 14.16 14.41
N GLY A 27 -22.21 15.25 15.17
CA GLY A 27 -20.92 15.70 15.68
C GLY A 27 -20.28 14.70 16.64
N ILE A 28 -21.04 14.13 17.57
CA ILE A 28 -20.56 13.11 18.51
C ILE A 28 -20.14 11.84 17.78
N LEU A 29 -20.96 11.37 16.83
CA LEU A 29 -20.66 10.18 16.03
C LEU A 29 -19.39 10.39 15.19
N ALA A 30 -19.26 11.53 14.51
CA ALA A 30 -18.08 11.84 13.72
C ALA A 30 -16.80 11.87 14.57
N ALA A 31 -16.85 12.45 15.77
CA ALA A 31 -15.70 12.54 16.66
C ALA A 31 -15.14 11.17 17.09
N VAL A 32 -15.99 10.15 17.24
CA VAL A 32 -15.56 8.80 17.61
C VAL A 32 -15.13 7.98 16.39
N VAL A 33 -15.87 8.08 15.28
CA VAL A 33 -15.67 7.23 14.10
C VAL A 33 -14.42 7.60 13.30
N ILE A 34 -14.15 8.89 13.11
CA ILE A 34 -13.01 9.37 12.30
C ILE A 34 -11.65 8.86 12.80
N PRO A 35 -11.28 9.01 14.10
CA PRO A 35 -9.98 8.51 14.57
C PRO A 35 -9.88 6.99 14.49
N GLN A 36 -10.96 6.26 14.77
CA GLN A 36 -10.98 4.80 14.66
C GLN A 36 -10.74 4.33 13.22
N PHE A 37 -11.39 4.96 12.25
CA PHE A 37 -11.23 4.63 10.83
C PHE A 37 -9.79 4.88 10.35
N ASN A 38 -9.18 5.99 10.75
CA ASN A 38 -7.79 6.30 10.40
C ASN A 38 -6.80 5.27 10.98
N SER A 39 -7.03 4.80 12.20
CA SER A 39 -6.19 3.75 12.81
C SER A 39 -6.28 2.43 12.04
N ALA A 40 -7.50 1.97 11.73
CA ALA A 40 -7.72 0.74 10.99
C ALA A 40 -7.14 0.82 9.56
N ALA A 41 -7.26 1.99 8.92
CA ALA A 41 -6.65 2.22 7.61
C ALA A 41 -5.12 2.10 7.68
N ASN A 42 -4.47 2.67 8.69
CA ASN A 42 -3.01 2.57 8.83
C ASN A 42 -2.54 1.15 9.14
N GLU A 43 -3.27 0.39 9.96
CA GLU A 43 -2.97 -1.01 10.27
C GLU A 43 -3.10 -1.88 9.02
N SER A 44 -4.14 -1.66 8.20
CA SER A 44 -4.30 -2.37 6.93
C SER A 44 -3.16 -2.09 5.95
N LYS A 45 -2.64 -0.85 5.94
CA LYS A 45 -1.49 -0.48 5.09
C LYS A 45 -0.19 -1.15 5.56
N GLU A 46 0.06 -1.21 6.87
CA GLU A 46 1.22 -1.90 7.43
C GLU A 46 1.18 -3.40 7.12
N SER A 47 0.02 -4.04 7.32
CA SER A 47 -0.17 -5.46 6.99
C SER A 47 0.01 -5.74 5.49
N ALA A 48 -0.55 -4.88 4.62
CA ALA A 48 -0.35 -4.98 3.17
C ALA A 48 1.12 -4.79 2.77
N LEU A 49 1.84 -3.88 3.44
CA LEU A 49 3.26 -3.63 3.19
C LEU A 49 4.09 -4.89 3.51
N ALA A 50 3.87 -5.48 4.69
CA ALA A 50 4.54 -6.71 5.10
C ALA A 50 4.21 -7.89 4.16
N SER A 51 2.94 -8.04 3.75
CA SER A 51 2.53 -9.07 2.80
C SER A 51 3.19 -8.91 1.42
N ASN A 52 3.29 -7.67 0.92
CA ASN A 52 3.95 -7.37 -0.34
C ASN A 52 5.46 -7.67 -0.25
N LEU A 53 6.12 -7.29 0.86
CA LEU A 53 7.53 -7.62 1.12
C LEU A 53 7.77 -9.12 1.14
N ALA A 54 6.93 -9.88 1.85
CA ALA A 54 7.02 -11.34 1.87
C ALA A 54 6.93 -11.95 0.46
N THR A 55 5.99 -11.45 -0.36
CA THR A 55 5.81 -11.90 -1.74
C THR A 55 7.04 -11.61 -2.60
N MET A 56 7.61 -10.40 -2.50
CA MET A 56 8.79 -10.02 -3.27
C MET A 56 10.05 -10.76 -2.81
N ARG A 57 10.25 -10.92 -1.49
CA ARG A 57 11.36 -11.71 -0.94
C ARG A 57 11.29 -13.16 -1.41
N GLN A 58 10.10 -13.76 -1.40
CA GLN A 58 9.90 -15.11 -1.95
C GLN A 58 10.21 -15.18 -3.46
N ALA A 59 9.84 -14.15 -4.22
CA ALA A 59 10.16 -14.08 -5.65
C ALA A 59 11.67 -14.05 -5.90
N VAL A 60 12.44 -13.29 -5.10
CA VAL A 60 13.90 -13.28 -5.16
C VAL A 60 14.51 -14.62 -4.81
N GLU A 61 14.05 -15.28 -3.76
CA GLU A 61 14.55 -16.61 -3.38
C GLU A 61 14.27 -17.64 -4.48
N MET A 62 13.08 -17.59 -5.10
CA MET A 62 12.74 -18.46 -6.22
C MET A 62 13.60 -18.17 -7.47
N TYR A 63 13.90 -16.89 -7.74
CA TYR A 63 14.83 -16.49 -8.78
C TYR A 63 16.21 -17.10 -8.56
N LYS A 64 16.74 -16.96 -7.34
CA LYS A 64 18.06 -17.45 -6.94
C LYS A 64 18.22 -18.95 -7.17
N VAL A 65 17.21 -19.75 -6.82
CA VAL A 65 17.22 -21.20 -7.02
C VAL A 65 17.34 -21.59 -8.50
N GLN A 66 16.82 -20.77 -9.42
CA GLN A 66 16.83 -21.04 -10.86
C GLN A 66 18.03 -20.43 -11.59
N HIS A 67 18.85 -19.63 -10.91
CA HIS A 67 19.94 -18.83 -11.49
C HIS A 67 21.29 -19.08 -10.78
N ASP A 68 21.62 -20.34 -10.51
CA ASP A 68 22.91 -20.74 -9.93
C ASP A 68 23.29 -19.98 -8.65
N ASP A 69 22.31 -19.81 -7.74
CA ASP A 69 22.44 -19.07 -6.49
C ASP A 69 22.72 -17.55 -6.64
N ALA A 70 22.56 -16.99 -7.84
CA ALA A 70 22.67 -15.56 -8.09
C ALA A 70 21.36 -14.82 -7.80
N PHE A 71 21.46 -13.67 -7.13
CA PHE A 71 20.35 -12.74 -6.98
C PHE A 71 20.11 -11.93 -8.27
N PRO A 72 18.91 -11.35 -8.43
CA PRO A 72 18.69 -10.36 -9.48
C PRO A 72 19.75 -9.26 -9.41
N ASN A 73 20.19 -8.77 -10.56
CA ASN A 73 21.11 -7.67 -10.62
C ASN A 73 20.36 -6.35 -10.34
N ALA A 74 21.09 -5.34 -9.86
CA ALA A 74 20.48 -4.08 -9.45
C ALA A 74 19.73 -3.40 -10.61
N THR A 75 20.35 -3.31 -11.78
CA THR A 75 19.82 -2.60 -12.97
C THR A 75 18.56 -3.24 -13.56
N ASP A 76 18.48 -4.58 -13.55
CA ASP A 76 17.45 -5.34 -14.26
C ASP A 76 16.47 -6.03 -13.31
N VAL A 77 16.51 -5.75 -11.99
CA VAL A 77 15.70 -6.43 -10.97
C VAL A 77 14.22 -6.52 -11.35
N VAL A 78 13.66 -5.43 -11.89
CA VAL A 78 12.25 -5.42 -12.33
C VAL A 78 12.03 -6.43 -13.45
N ALA A 79 12.83 -6.37 -14.51
CA ALA A 79 12.70 -7.27 -15.66
C ALA A 79 12.91 -8.73 -15.25
N GLN A 80 13.90 -8.99 -14.40
CA GLN A 80 14.26 -10.32 -13.93
C GLN A 80 13.19 -10.96 -13.03
N LEU A 81 12.40 -10.15 -12.31
CA LEU A 81 11.31 -10.64 -11.48
C LEU A 81 9.98 -10.80 -12.22
N ILE A 82 9.68 -9.93 -13.20
CA ILE A 82 8.34 -9.89 -13.84
C ILE A 82 8.29 -10.58 -15.21
N ALA A 83 9.44 -10.79 -15.87
CA ALA A 83 9.53 -11.46 -17.16
C ALA A 83 10.08 -12.89 -17.00
N GLY A 84 10.00 -13.65 -18.09
CA GLY A 84 10.81 -14.85 -18.20
C GLY A 84 12.28 -14.50 -18.42
N THR A 85 13.19 -15.33 -17.95
CA THR A 85 14.64 -15.17 -18.09
C THR A 85 15.32 -16.48 -18.51
N ASP A 86 16.52 -16.40 -19.08
CA ASP A 86 17.42 -17.54 -19.18
C ASP A 86 18.22 -17.74 -17.89
N LYS A 87 19.14 -18.71 -17.83
CA LYS A 87 19.93 -18.99 -16.63
C LYS A 87 20.80 -17.82 -16.13
N ASP A 88 21.12 -16.88 -17.02
CA ASP A 88 21.99 -15.74 -16.74
C ASP A 88 21.17 -14.49 -16.39
N GLY A 89 19.85 -14.62 -16.28
CA GLY A 89 18.96 -13.51 -15.97
C GLY A 89 18.69 -12.58 -17.15
N THR A 90 19.03 -13.00 -18.37
CA THR A 90 18.70 -12.25 -19.58
C THR A 90 17.25 -12.52 -19.96
N PRO A 91 16.43 -11.50 -20.33
CA PRO A 91 15.04 -11.70 -20.71
C PRO A 91 14.86 -12.79 -21.78
N GLY A 92 13.98 -13.75 -21.50
CA GLY A 92 13.79 -15.00 -22.25
C GLY A 92 12.54 -15.76 -21.78
N THR A 93 12.42 -17.06 -22.04
CA THR A 93 11.20 -17.83 -21.69
C THR A 93 11.46 -19.09 -20.86
N VAL A 94 12.64 -19.24 -20.26
CA VAL A 94 13.02 -20.49 -19.59
C VAL A 94 12.60 -20.52 -18.12
N TYR A 95 12.89 -19.46 -17.36
CA TYR A 95 12.65 -19.35 -15.92
C TYR A 95 11.76 -18.14 -15.60
N GLY A 96 10.99 -18.20 -14.50
CA GLY A 96 10.00 -17.15 -14.16
C GLY A 96 8.71 -17.17 -15.02
N PRO A 97 7.89 -16.10 -15.01
CA PRO A 97 8.02 -14.91 -14.17
C PRO A 97 7.73 -15.20 -12.69
N TYR A 98 8.43 -14.51 -11.80
CA TYR A 98 8.34 -14.69 -10.36
C TYR A 98 7.23 -13.82 -9.74
N LEU A 99 6.99 -12.65 -10.34
CA LEU A 99 5.91 -11.73 -10.00
C LEU A 99 4.98 -11.54 -11.20
N ARG A 100 3.90 -12.33 -11.25
CA ARG A 100 2.96 -12.35 -12.38
C ARG A 100 2.19 -11.04 -12.59
N ASN A 101 1.93 -10.30 -11.52
CA ASN A 101 1.16 -9.07 -11.54
C ASN A 101 2.04 -7.81 -11.53
N GLY A 102 3.34 -7.96 -11.85
CA GLY A 102 4.31 -6.88 -11.75
C GLY A 102 4.75 -6.59 -10.31
N ILE A 103 5.51 -5.51 -10.13
CA ILE A 103 5.92 -5.03 -8.82
C ILE A 103 4.70 -4.41 -8.12
N PRO A 104 4.31 -4.88 -6.93
CA PRO A 104 3.17 -4.30 -6.22
C PRO A 104 3.48 -2.85 -5.82
N LYS A 105 2.45 -2.00 -5.76
CA LYS A 105 2.60 -0.65 -5.21
C LYS A 105 2.87 -0.73 -3.72
N ASN A 106 3.80 0.10 -3.24
CA ASN A 106 4.01 0.29 -1.81
C ASN A 106 2.75 0.94 -1.20
N PRO A 107 2.08 0.32 -0.20
CA PRO A 107 0.83 0.84 0.37
C PRO A 107 0.98 2.17 1.15
N ILE A 108 2.21 2.53 1.54
CA ILE A 108 2.51 3.75 2.28
C ILE A 108 2.73 4.92 1.32
N SER A 109 3.61 4.76 0.34
CA SER A 109 3.99 5.83 -0.59
C SER A 109 3.20 5.86 -1.90
N GLY A 110 2.55 4.76 -2.27
CA GLY A 110 1.83 4.61 -3.54
C GLY A 110 2.70 4.35 -4.77
N ASN A 111 4.03 4.30 -4.63
CA ASN A 111 4.95 4.04 -5.75
C ASN A 111 5.34 2.56 -5.83
N GLU A 112 5.68 2.09 -7.03
CA GLU A 112 6.16 0.73 -7.31
C GLU A 112 7.64 0.69 -7.75
N THR A 113 8.30 1.86 -7.80
CA THR A 113 9.70 1.97 -8.21
C THR A 113 10.61 1.27 -7.23
N ILE A 114 11.56 0.50 -7.75
CA ILE A 114 12.63 -0.11 -6.96
C ILE A 114 13.85 0.82 -7.06
N ALA A 115 14.36 1.24 -5.90
CA ALA A 115 15.64 1.91 -5.82
C ALA A 115 16.74 0.85 -5.73
N ASP A 116 17.64 0.90 -6.70
CA ASP A 116 18.75 -0.03 -6.85
C ASP A 116 19.83 0.27 -5.81
N GLY A 117 19.96 -0.60 -4.82
CA GLY A 117 21.11 -0.65 -3.93
C GLY A 117 22.21 -1.44 -4.61
N THR A 118 23.17 -0.76 -5.25
CA THR A 118 24.46 -1.36 -5.62
C THR A 118 25.28 -1.60 -4.34
N GLY A 119 24.90 -2.65 -3.60
CA GLY A 119 25.50 -3.04 -2.32
C GLY A 119 24.95 -2.30 -1.10
N ALA A 120 25.12 -2.97 0.05
CA ALA A 120 24.74 -2.60 1.41
C ALA A 120 23.48 -1.75 1.53
N MET A 121 22.43 -2.35 2.08
CA MET A 121 21.17 -1.71 2.37
C MET A 121 21.36 -0.37 3.12
N GLY A 122 21.35 0.75 2.38
CA GLY A 122 21.62 2.08 2.93
C GLY A 122 20.50 2.56 3.86
N THR A 123 20.39 3.85 4.15
CA THR A 123 19.26 4.36 4.97
C THR A 123 17.96 4.44 4.18
N ALA A 124 16.82 4.47 4.88
CA ALA A 124 15.54 4.85 4.31
C ALA A 124 15.61 6.27 3.72
N PRO A 125 14.95 6.56 2.59
CA PRO A 125 14.89 7.88 1.99
C PRO A 125 13.84 8.74 2.70
N THR A 126 14.00 10.07 2.60
CA THR A 126 13.08 11.08 3.15
C THR A 126 11.88 11.31 2.23
N ASP A 127 11.21 10.24 1.81
CA ASP A 127 9.85 10.20 1.23
C ASP A 127 9.65 10.60 -0.25
N ALA A 128 10.58 11.30 -0.90
CA ALA A 128 10.35 11.81 -2.27
C ALA A 128 10.46 10.77 -3.41
N THR A 129 11.18 9.67 -3.21
CA THR A 129 11.42 8.62 -4.23
C THR A 129 10.85 7.25 -3.78
N GLY A 130 10.08 7.25 -2.69
CA GLY A 130 9.84 6.06 -1.90
C GLY A 130 8.92 5.05 -2.57
N GLY A 131 9.44 3.89 -2.93
CA GLY A 131 8.70 2.69 -3.31
C GLY A 131 9.32 1.50 -2.59
N TRP A 132 10.20 0.78 -3.28
CA TRP A 132 10.95 -0.35 -2.74
C TRP A 132 12.45 -0.11 -2.84
N LYS A 133 13.22 -0.87 -2.07
CA LYS A 133 14.67 -0.89 -2.15
C LYS A 133 15.14 -2.32 -2.21
N PHE A 134 16.10 -2.57 -3.08
CA PHE A 134 16.66 -3.90 -3.30
C PHE A 134 18.18 -3.84 -3.25
N ASP A 135 18.80 -4.77 -2.54
CA ASP A 135 20.26 -4.92 -2.49
C ASP A 135 20.64 -6.19 -3.26
N ALA A 136 21.25 -6.01 -4.42
CA ALA A 136 21.64 -7.10 -5.31
C ALA A 136 22.76 -7.99 -4.74
N VAL A 137 23.47 -7.55 -3.70
CA VAL A 137 24.52 -8.34 -3.05
C VAL A 137 23.92 -9.33 -2.04
N THR A 138 22.91 -8.89 -1.29
CA THR A 138 22.29 -9.68 -0.22
C THR A 138 20.97 -10.33 -0.63
N GLY A 139 20.35 -9.87 -1.73
CA GLY A 139 19.01 -10.26 -2.15
C GLY A 139 17.89 -9.62 -1.33
N GLU A 140 18.23 -8.70 -0.42
CA GLU A 140 17.29 -8.15 0.54
C GLU A 140 16.35 -7.13 -0.14
N PHE A 141 15.04 -7.28 0.11
CA PHE A 141 14.03 -6.28 -0.22
C PHE A 141 13.58 -5.55 1.05
N ARG A 142 13.49 -4.22 0.99
CA ARG A 142 12.94 -3.36 2.04
C ARG A 142 11.97 -2.34 1.49
N ALA A 143 11.06 -1.86 2.34
CA ALA A 143 10.23 -0.71 2.00
C ALA A 143 11.12 0.55 1.96
N ASN A 144 10.99 1.37 0.92
CA ASN A 144 11.82 2.56 0.74
C ASN A 144 11.10 3.80 1.25
N VAL A 145 10.62 3.77 2.50
CA VAL A 145 9.77 4.83 3.09
C VAL A 145 10.20 5.11 4.52
N SER A 146 10.08 6.37 4.95
CA SER A 146 10.34 6.74 6.34
C SER A 146 9.07 6.61 7.21
N GLY A 147 9.28 6.60 8.52
CA GLY A 147 8.21 6.48 9.53
C GLY A 147 7.95 5.04 9.98
N ALA A 148 7.01 4.92 10.91
CA ALA A 148 6.64 3.68 11.57
C ALA A 148 5.14 3.39 11.45
N GLY A 149 4.81 2.10 11.43
CA GLY A 149 3.42 1.64 11.44
C GLY A 149 2.77 1.75 12.82
N PRO A 150 1.45 1.50 12.92
CA PRO A 150 0.77 1.35 14.20
C PRO A 150 1.42 0.37 15.19
N SER A 151 2.19 -0.62 14.71
CA SER A 151 2.95 -1.53 15.58
C SER A 151 4.12 -0.85 16.31
N GLY A 152 4.51 0.36 15.90
CA GLY A 152 5.72 1.05 16.35
C GLY A 152 7.00 0.59 15.64
N THR A 153 6.92 -0.37 14.74
CA THR A 153 8.04 -0.81 13.90
C THR A 153 8.24 0.16 12.76
N ASP A 154 9.49 0.60 12.54
CA ASP A 154 9.83 1.39 11.36
C ASP A 154 9.53 0.59 10.09
N PHE A 155 8.90 1.24 9.11
CA PHE A 155 8.53 0.57 7.85
C PHE A 155 9.74 -0.01 7.11
N TYR A 156 10.91 0.59 7.31
CA TYR A 156 12.17 0.13 6.73
C TYR A 156 12.67 -1.20 7.32
N GLU A 157 12.25 -1.54 8.53
CA GLU A 157 12.69 -2.73 9.27
C GLU A 157 11.67 -3.87 9.27
N LEU A 158 10.58 -3.74 8.50
CA LEU A 158 9.58 -4.79 8.27
C LEU A 158 10.08 -5.90 7.33
#